data_AF-X0YCT7-F1
#
_entry.id   AF-X0YCT7-F1
#
_cell.length_a   1.000
_cell.length_b   1.000
_cell.length_c   1.000
_cell.angle_alpha   90.00
_cell.angle_beta   90.00
_cell.angle_gamma   90.00
#
_symmetry.space_group_name_H-M   'P 1'
#
loop_
_entity.id
_entity.type
_entity.pdbx_description
1 polymer ?
#
loop_
_entity_poly.entity_id
_entity_poly.type
_entity_poly.pdbx_seq_one_letter_code
_entity_poly.pdbx_strand_id
1 'polypeptide(L)'
;AAAAALLLAAGAGDALNRRLVERRWRNIAPGYELRAEAESKYQNLAVGQRAEQFTLYCNGQATTDFPDPYTFVRQAHLWMYQHPSPRRVLVLGGGAEGLLAEILRHPIEHVDYVETDPEQIELIEPYLAAADRRALHDDRVTVHHTDARYFVKTQRARFDLVIARLP
;
A
#
# COMPACT_ATOMS: atom_id res chain seq x y z
N ALA A 1 3.52 -35.68 17.52
CA ALA A 1 2.50 -34.97 18.34
C ALA A 1 3.12 -34.22 19.52
N ALA A 2 3.80 -34.89 20.46
CA ALA A 2 4.38 -34.24 21.66
C ALA A 2 5.46 -33.18 21.36
N ALA A 3 6.34 -33.42 20.37
CA ALA A 3 7.40 -32.46 20.00
C ALA A 3 6.85 -31.16 19.38
N ALA A 4 5.78 -31.25 18.58
CA ALA A 4 5.11 -30.08 18.01
C ALA A 4 4.38 -29.27 19.10
N ALA A 5 3.78 -29.94 20.08
CA ALA A 5 3.14 -29.30 21.23
C ALA A 5 4.15 -28.59 22.15
N LEU A 6 5.36 -29.15 22.34
CA LEU A 6 6.44 -28.52 23.12
C LEU A 6 7.05 -27.29 22.42
N LEU A 7 7.16 -27.31 21.09
CA LEU A 7 7.65 -26.16 20.30
C LEU A 7 6.69 -24.96 20.39
N LEU A 8 5.38 -25.21 20.44
CA LEU A 8 4.34 -24.20 20.63
C LEU A 8 4.33 -23.61 22.05
N ALA A 9 4.57 -24.44 23.07
CA ALA A 9 4.51 -24.01 24.47
C ALA A 9 5.73 -23.20 24.96
N ALA A 10 6.84 -23.20 24.21
CA ALA A 10 8.12 -22.65 24.66
C ALA A 10 8.59 -21.38 23.90
N GLY A 11 7.76 -20.80 23.02
CA GLY A 11 8.18 -19.66 22.15
C GLY A 11 9.25 -20.03 21.12
N ALA A 12 9.65 -21.31 21.07
CA ALA A 12 10.61 -21.84 20.12
C ALA A 12 10.08 -21.81 18.68
N GLY A 13 8.75 -21.91 18.51
CA GLY A 13 8.06 -21.71 17.22
C GLY A 13 8.28 -20.32 16.65
N ASP A 14 8.06 -19.27 17.44
CA ASP A 14 8.21 -17.87 16.97
C ASP A 14 9.66 -17.52 16.68
N ALA A 15 10.60 -18.01 17.51
CA ALA A 15 12.03 -17.83 17.28
C ALA A 15 12.51 -18.55 16.02
N LEU A 16 11.98 -19.75 15.74
CA LEU A 16 12.25 -20.46 14.50
C LEU A 16 11.64 -19.74 13.29
N ASN A 17 10.38 -19.31 13.39
CA ASN A 17 9.70 -18.57 12.34
C ASN A 17 10.49 -17.30 11.95
N ARG A 18 10.88 -16.49 12.93
CA ARG A 18 11.70 -15.28 12.71
C ARG A 18 13.00 -15.58 12.00
N ARG A 19 13.72 -16.63 12.41
CA ARG A 19 14.96 -17.06 11.72
C ARG A 19 14.71 -17.51 10.29
N LEU A 20 13.58 -18.16 10.01
CA LEU A 20 13.21 -18.60 8.66
C LEU A 20 12.83 -17.40 7.78
N VAL A 21 12.07 -16.45 8.33
CA VAL A 21 11.73 -15.18 7.69
C VAL A 21 12.99 -14.40 7.33
N GLU A 22 13.91 -14.19 8.27
CA GLU A 22 15.18 -13.49 8.03
C GLU A 22 16.02 -14.21 6.95
N ARG A 23 16.07 -15.54 6.98
CA ARG A 23 16.76 -16.33 5.95
C ARG A 23 16.12 -16.17 4.57
N ARG A 24 14.79 -16.25 4.50
CA ARG A 24 14.01 -16.05 3.28
C ARG A 24 14.25 -14.65 2.73
N TRP A 25 14.18 -13.64 3.59
CA TRP A 25 14.34 -12.24 3.21
C TRP A 25 15.70 -11.94 2.56
N ARG A 26 16.80 -12.48 3.13
CA ARG A 26 18.14 -12.33 2.54
C ARG A 26 18.26 -12.83 1.09
N ASN A 27 17.41 -13.77 0.70
CA ASN A 27 17.36 -14.29 -0.67
C ASN A 27 16.40 -13.48 -1.56
N ILE A 28 15.27 -13.01 -1.03
CA ILE A 28 14.27 -12.24 -1.78
C ILE A 28 14.79 -10.84 -2.12
N ALA A 29 15.34 -10.13 -1.13
CA ALA A 29 15.73 -8.73 -1.25
C ALA A 29 17.15 -8.51 -0.71
N PRO A 30 18.19 -9.00 -1.41
CA PRO A 30 19.56 -8.84 -0.95
C PRO A 30 19.93 -7.36 -0.83
N GLY A 31 20.44 -6.96 0.33
CA GLY A 31 20.82 -5.57 0.63
C GLY A 31 19.68 -4.69 1.16
N TYR A 32 18.48 -5.23 1.38
CA TYR A 32 17.39 -4.55 2.05
C TYR A 32 17.22 -5.08 3.48
N GLU A 33 17.02 -4.18 4.44
CA GLU A 33 16.65 -4.52 5.81
C GLU A 33 15.13 -4.76 5.89
N LEU A 34 14.70 -5.90 6.44
CA LEU A 34 13.28 -6.16 6.68
C LEU A 34 12.79 -5.29 7.84
N ARG A 35 11.77 -4.47 7.60
CA ARG A 35 11.19 -3.56 8.59
C ARG A 35 9.91 -4.06 9.21
N ALA A 36 9.04 -4.63 8.38
CA ALA A 36 7.79 -5.21 8.83
C ALA A 36 7.37 -6.34 7.90
N GLU A 37 6.58 -7.27 8.43
CA GLU A 37 5.90 -8.30 7.67
C GLU A 37 4.48 -8.47 8.20
N ALA A 38 3.57 -8.88 7.32
CA ALA A 38 2.22 -9.28 7.67
C ALA A 38 1.74 -10.39 6.71
N GLU A 39 0.80 -11.19 7.17
CA GLU A 39 0.07 -12.13 6.33
C GLU A 39 -1.40 -11.75 6.33
N SER A 40 -1.84 -11.17 5.22
CA SER A 40 -3.24 -10.82 5.04
C SER A 40 -4.01 -11.98 4.43
N LYS A 41 -5.34 -11.87 4.47
CA LYS A 41 -6.21 -12.82 3.75
C LYS A 41 -6.00 -12.80 2.23
N TYR A 42 -5.27 -11.82 1.69
CA TYR A 42 -5.02 -11.67 0.26
C TYR A 42 -3.60 -12.06 -0.15
N GLN A 43 -2.59 -11.77 0.67
CA GLN A 43 -1.18 -11.85 0.29
C GLN A 43 -0.24 -11.83 1.49
N ASN A 44 0.99 -12.31 1.27
CA ASN A 44 2.11 -12.04 2.18
C ASN A 44 2.67 -10.64 1.89
N LEU A 45 2.77 -9.80 2.90
CA LEU A 45 3.25 -8.43 2.81
C LEU A 45 4.58 -8.29 3.55
N ALA A 46 5.49 -7.50 3.00
CA ALA A 46 6.70 -7.11 3.69
C ALA A 46 7.16 -5.71 3.29
N VAL A 47 7.77 -4.99 4.22
CA VAL A 47 8.42 -3.70 3.98
C VAL A 47 9.92 -3.89 4.10
N GLY A 48 10.62 -3.70 2.99
CA GLY A 48 12.07 -3.61 2.95
C GLY A 48 12.53 -2.16 3.04
N GLN A 49 13.70 -1.91 3.63
CA GLN A 49 14.36 -0.61 3.59
C GLN A 49 15.77 -0.72 3.02
N ARG A 50 16.14 0.23 2.17
CA ARG A 50 17.53 0.44 1.75
C ARG A 50 17.83 1.93 1.74
N ALA A 51 18.84 2.34 2.53
CA ALA A 51 19.07 3.75 2.84
C ALA A 51 17.77 4.41 3.35
N GLU A 52 17.37 5.54 2.79
CA GLU A 52 16.18 6.30 3.21
C GLU A 52 14.88 5.90 2.47
N GLN A 53 14.92 4.86 1.64
CA GLN A 53 13.78 4.42 0.83
C GLN A 53 13.24 3.07 1.33
N PHE A 54 11.92 2.98 1.38
CA PHE A 54 11.18 1.76 1.67
C PHE A 54 10.64 1.16 0.37
N THR A 55 10.48 -0.15 0.36
CA THR A 55 9.90 -0.90 -0.74
C THR A 55 8.85 -1.84 -0.17
N LEU A 56 7.62 -1.78 -0.69
CA LEU A 56 6.59 -2.77 -0.40
C LEU A 56 6.84 -4.01 -1.26
N TYR A 57 6.75 -5.16 -0.62
CA TYR A 57 6.79 -6.46 -1.26
C TYR A 57 5.47 -7.18 -1.03
N CYS A 58 4.87 -7.66 -2.11
CA CYS A 58 3.66 -8.46 -2.12
C CYS A 58 3.99 -9.84 -2.66
N ASN A 59 3.76 -10.90 -1.87
CA ASN A 59 4.14 -12.28 -2.19
C ASN A 59 5.61 -12.42 -2.63
N GLY A 60 6.49 -11.64 -2.00
CA GLY A 60 7.93 -11.60 -2.29
C GLY A 60 8.32 -10.84 -3.57
N GLN A 61 7.38 -10.22 -4.28
CA GLN A 61 7.66 -9.35 -5.43
C GLN A 61 7.67 -7.89 -4.98
N ALA A 62 8.70 -7.13 -5.36
CA ALA A 62 8.73 -5.69 -5.13
C ALA A 62 7.62 -5.03 -5.96
N THR A 63 6.74 -4.26 -5.31
CA THR A 63 5.59 -3.62 -5.98
C THR A 63 5.79 -2.12 -6.13
N THR A 64 6.22 -1.44 -5.08
CA THR A 64 6.38 0.01 -5.11
C THR A 64 7.42 0.47 -4.11
N ASP A 65 8.20 1.47 -4.52
CA ASP A 65 9.12 2.19 -3.66
C ASP A 65 8.44 3.44 -3.10
N PHE A 66 8.76 3.81 -1.87
CA PHE A 66 8.32 5.05 -1.24
C PHE A 66 9.32 5.54 -0.18
N PRO A 67 9.53 6.86 -0.07
CA PRO A 67 9.00 7.89 -0.96
C PRO A 67 9.61 7.82 -2.37
N ASP A 68 8.79 8.07 -3.41
CA ASP A 68 9.24 8.20 -4.80
C ASP A 68 8.54 9.39 -5.51
N PRO A 69 8.99 10.62 -5.24
CA PRO A 69 8.37 11.81 -5.82
C PRO A 69 8.53 11.86 -7.35
N TYR A 70 9.56 11.24 -7.93
CA TYR A 70 9.78 11.27 -9.38
C TYR A 70 8.68 10.54 -10.14
N THR A 71 8.14 9.48 -9.54
CA THR A 71 7.02 8.73 -10.09
C THR A 71 5.69 9.39 -9.74
N PHE A 72 5.41 9.61 -8.45
CA PHE A 72 4.07 10.02 -8.02
C PHE A 72 3.69 11.44 -8.44
N VAL A 73 4.62 12.42 -8.35
CA VAL A 73 4.36 13.80 -8.82
C VAL A 73 4.02 13.77 -10.30
N ARG A 74 4.85 13.10 -11.11
CA ARG A 74 4.66 13.04 -12.56
C ARG A 74 3.34 12.36 -12.93
N GLN A 75 3.04 11.19 -12.35
CA GLN A 75 1.84 10.43 -12.68
C GLN A 75 0.57 11.18 -12.27
N ALA A 76 0.51 11.68 -11.03
CA ALA A 76 -0.65 12.39 -10.51
C ALA A 76 -0.97 13.62 -11.37
N HIS A 77 0.01 14.50 -11.62
CA HIS A 77 -0.24 15.69 -12.42
C HIS A 77 -0.58 15.34 -13.87
N LEU A 78 0.11 14.38 -14.49
CA LEU A 78 -0.20 13.97 -15.86
C LEU A 78 -1.65 13.47 -16.00
N TRP A 79 -2.12 12.66 -15.06
CA TRP A 79 -3.49 12.13 -15.07
C TRP A 79 -4.53 13.20 -14.77
N MET A 80 -4.28 14.04 -13.75
CA MET A 80 -5.20 15.12 -13.37
C MET A 80 -5.37 16.16 -14.47
N TYR A 81 -4.34 16.42 -15.28
CA TYR A 81 -4.43 17.33 -16.44
C TYR A 81 -5.17 16.74 -17.66
N GLN A 82 -5.55 15.45 -17.65
CA GLN A 82 -6.38 14.88 -18.73
C GLN A 82 -7.83 15.34 -18.68
N HIS A 83 -8.24 15.99 -17.59
CA HIS A 83 -9.55 16.58 -17.43
C HIS A 83 -9.40 18.08 -17.12
N PRO A 84 -10.22 18.98 -17.72
CA PRO A 84 -10.04 20.42 -17.54
C PRO A 84 -10.31 20.90 -16.11
N SER A 85 -11.14 20.18 -15.35
CA SER A 85 -11.48 20.52 -13.95
C SER A 85 -12.00 19.30 -13.20
N PRO A 86 -11.16 18.30 -12.88
CA PRO A 86 -11.61 17.13 -12.12
C PRO A 86 -11.99 17.53 -10.69
N ARG A 87 -13.18 17.16 -10.23
CA ARG A 87 -13.69 17.45 -8.88
C ARG A 87 -13.90 16.17 -8.07
N ARG A 88 -14.39 15.10 -8.68
CA ARG A 88 -14.55 13.77 -8.06
C ARG A 88 -13.64 12.75 -8.72
N VAL A 89 -12.71 12.19 -7.96
CA VAL A 89 -11.71 11.24 -8.46
C VAL A 89 -11.92 9.87 -7.82
N LEU A 90 -11.80 8.81 -8.61
CA LEU A 90 -11.74 7.43 -8.13
C LEU A 90 -10.32 6.89 -8.32
N VAL A 91 -9.71 6.40 -7.25
CA VAL A 91 -8.39 5.74 -7.29
C VAL A 91 -8.58 4.27 -6.92
N LEU A 92 -8.18 3.36 -7.81
CA LEU A 92 -8.28 1.92 -7.61
C LEU A 92 -6.86 1.36 -7.42
N GLY A 93 -6.52 1.02 -6.17
CA GLY A 93 -5.20 0.53 -5.77
C GLY A 93 -4.11 1.60 -5.75
N GLY A 94 -3.05 1.31 -4.99
CA GLY A 94 -1.78 2.04 -5.07
C GLY A 94 -1.86 3.55 -4.82
N GLY A 95 -2.79 3.98 -3.95
CA GLY A 95 -3.00 5.39 -3.62
C GLY A 95 -2.09 5.87 -2.48
N ALA A 96 -1.88 5.01 -1.48
CA ALA A 96 -1.30 5.35 -0.19
C ALA A 96 0.18 5.75 -0.24
N GLU A 97 0.94 5.26 -1.23
CA GLU A 97 2.40 5.37 -1.27
C GLU A 97 2.92 6.71 -1.81
N GLY A 98 2.00 7.63 -2.15
CA GLY A 98 2.32 9.01 -2.55
C GLY A 98 1.32 9.62 -3.54
N LEU A 99 0.57 8.78 -4.24
CA LEU A 99 -0.36 9.23 -5.28
C LEU A 99 -1.48 10.13 -4.71
N LEU A 100 -2.07 9.77 -3.56
CA LEU A 100 -3.13 10.56 -2.94
C LEU A 100 -2.66 11.97 -2.56
N ALA A 101 -1.47 12.10 -1.97
CA ALA A 101 -0.94 13.40 -1.57
C ALA A 101 -0.80 14.36 -2.76
N GLU A 102 -0.38 13.85 -3.91
CA GLU A 102 -0.23 14.63 -5.13
C GLU A 102 -1.58 14.94 -5.81
N ILE A 103 -2.55 14.03 -5.78
CA ILE A 103 -3.93 14.30 -6.23
C ILE A 103 -4.56 15.43 -5.41
N LEU A 104 -4.38 15.41 -4.08
CA LEU A 104 -4.96 16.39 -3.16
C LEU A 104 -4.42 17.83 -3.31
N ARG A 105 -3.34 18.02 -4.09
CA ARG A 105 -2.82 19.34 -4.50
C ARG A 105 -3.68 20.03 -5.55
N HIS A 106 -4.53 19.28 -6.24
CA HIS A 106 -5.48 19.83 -7.20
C HIS A 106 -6.76 20.30 -6.49
N PRO A 107 -7.53 21.23 -7.09
CA PRO A 107 -8.77 21.76 -6.51
C PRO A 107 -9.94 20.75 -6.64
N ILE A 108 -9.74 19.53 -6.14
CA ILE A 108 -10.74 18.47 -6.09
C ILE A 108 -11.66 18.62 -4.86
N GLU A 109 -12.86 18.07 -4.96
CA GLU A 109 -13.82 17.97 -3.86
C GLU A 109 -13.69 16.66 -3.10
N HIS A 110 -13.45 15.54 -3.80
CA HIS A 110 -13.48 14.21 -3.20
C HIS A 110 -12.63 13.19 -3.95
N VAL A 111 -11.99 12.29 -3.21
CA VAL A 111 -11.34 11.07 -3.70
C VAL A 111 -11.95 9.85 -3.03
N ASP A 112 -12.49 8.95 -3.82
CA ASP A 112 -12.78 7.59 -3.37
C ASP A 112 -11.56 6.72 -3.68
N TYR A 113 -10.82 6.31 -2.64
CA TYR A 113 -9.69 5.40 -2.76
C TYR A 113 -10.14 3.99 -2.40
N VAL A 114 -10.04 3.07 -3.36
CA VAL A 114 -10.38 1.66 -3.17
C VAL A 114 -9.10 0.86 -3.04
N GLU A 115 -8.90 0.25 -1.88
CA GLU A 115 -7.81 -0.69 -1.62
C GLU A 115 -8.41 -2.01 -1.15
N THR A 116 -8.11 -3.10 -1.84
CA THR A 116 -8.70 -4.39 -1.48
C THR A 116 -8.15 -4.91 -0.16
N ASP A 117 -6.86 -4.67 0.10
CA ASP A 117 -6.16 -5.19 1.26
C ASP A 117 -5.90 -4.09 2.32
N PRO A 118 -6.71 -3.98 3.38
CA PRO A 118 -6.49 -2.98 4.44
C PRO A 118 -5.13 -3.15 5.12
N GLU A 119 -4.66 -4.40 5.26
CA GLU A 119 -3.39 -4.69 5.95
C GLU A 119 -2.19 -4.13 5.17
N GLN A 120 -2.32 -3.92 3.85
CA GLN A 120 -1.29 -3.24 3.07
C GLN A 120 -1.12 -1.79 3.53
N ILE A 121 -2.22 -1.05 3.74
CA ILE A 121 -2.17 0.34 4.21
C ILE A 121 -1.63 0.37 5.64
N GLU A 122 -2.18 -0.47 6.52
CA GLU A 122 -1.76 -0.55 7.93
C GLU A 122 -0.26 -0.87 8.06
N LEU A 123 0.27 -1.75 7.23
CA LEU A 123 1.67 -2.14 7.24
C LEU A 123 2.60 -1.00 6.82
N ILE A 124 2.24 -0.23 5.79
CA ILE A 124 3.12 0.81 5.23
C ILE A 124 2.98 2.17 5.93
N GLU A 125 1.83 2.46 6.54
CA GLU A 125 1.51 3.78 7.10
C GLU A 125 2.58 4.35 8.06
N PRO A 126 3.20 3.55 8.95
CA PRO A 126 4.28 4.02 9.83
C PRO A 126 5.52 4.51 9.08
N TYR A 127 5.73 4.01 7.86
CA TYR A 127 6.91 4.28 7.01
C TYR A 127 6.63 5.34 5.94
N LEU A 128 5.37 5.74 5.74
CA LEU A 128 5.00 6.79 4.80
C LEU A 128 5.58 8.15 5.22
N ALA A 129 5.89 8.98 4.21
CA ALA A 129 6.21 10.36 4.46
C ALA A 129 5.03 11.08 5.11
N ALA A 130 5.31 12.16 5.86
CA ALA A 130 4.27 12.86 6.61
C ALA A 130 3.14 13.41 5.72
N ALA A 131 3.43 13.77 4.47
CA ALA A 131 2.42 14.22 3.51
C ALA A 131 1.49 13.08 3.07
N ASP A 132 2.05 11.91 2.75
CA ASP A 132 1.30 10.74 2.29
C ASP A 132 0.42 10.16 3.40
N ARG A 133 0.95 10.12 4.63
CA ARG A 133 0.17 9.74 5.81
C ARG A 133 -0.98 10.70 6.06
N ARG A 134 -0.75 12.02 5.95
CA ARG A 134 -1.84 13.01 6.07
C ARG A 134 -2.89 12.87 4.97
N ALA A 135 -2.47 12.52 3.75
CA ALA A 135 -3.38 12.32 2.63
C ALA A 135 -4.37 11.18 2.87
N LEU A 136 -3.97 10.10 3.55
CA LEU A 136 -4.88 9.01 3.94
C LEU A 136 -5.99 9.45 4.90
N HIS A 137 -5.75 10.51 5.67
CA HIS A 137 -6.66 11.05 6.69
C HIS A 137 -7.23 12.43 6.31
N ASP A 138 -7.10 12.87 5.07
CA ASP A 138 -7.69 14.13 4.58
C ASP A 138 -9.22 13.95 4.47
N ASP A 139 -9.99 14.95 4.92
CA ASP A 139 -11.47 14.90 4.91
C ASP A 139 -12.06 14.70 3.50
N ARG A 140 -11.29 14.99 2.45
CA ARG A 140 -11.67 14.76 1.04
C ARG A 140 -11.42 13.33 0.58
N VAL A 141 -10.80 12.48 1.39
CA VAL A 141 -10.47 11.08 1.02
C VAL A 141 -11.38 10.13 1.78
N THR A 142 -12.01 9.21 1.05
CA THR A 142 -12.68 8.05 1.64
C THR A 142 -12.00 6.78 1.18
N VAL A 143 -11.48 6.01 2.14
CA VAL A 143 -10.85 4.72 1.88
C VAL A 143 -11.91 3.61 1.95
N HIS A 144 -11.98 2.79 0.90
CA HIS A 144 -12.91 1.68 0.77
C HIS A 144 -12.13 0.37 0.72
N HIS A 145 -12.31 -0.47 1.74
CA HIS A 145 -11.71 -1.80 1.80
C HIS A 145 -12.54 -2.85 1.07
N THR A 146 -12.47 -2.86 -0.26
CA THR A 146 -13.27 -3.75 -1.11
C THR A 146 -12.63 -4.02 -2.47
N ASP A 147 -13.14 -5.02 -3.20
CA ASP A 147 -12.72 -5.31 -4.58
C ASP A 147 -13.12 -4.15 -5.51
N ALA A 148 -12.16 -3.66 -6.30
CA ALA A 148 -12.35 -2.53 -7.20
C ALA A 148 -13.48 -2.73 -8.22
N ARG A 149 -13.63 -3.94 -8.77
CA ARG A 149 -14.71 -4.24 -9.74
C ARG A 149 -16.05 -4.26 -9.04
N TYR A 150 -16.12 -4.81 -7.84
CA TYR A 150 -17.34 -4.78 -7.02
C TYR A 150 -17.74 -3.34 -6.67
N PHE A 151 -16.78 -2.51 -6.26
CA PHE A 151 -17.01 -1.09 -6.01
C PHE A 151 -17.60 -0.39 -7.24
N VAL A 152 -16.94 -0.50 -8.39
CA VAL A 152 -17.39 0.12 -9.64
C VAL A 152 -18.78 -0.38 -10.06
N LYS A 153 -19.07 -1.67 -9.88
CA LYS A 153 -20.37 -2.25 -10.22
C LYS A 153 -21.52 -1.78 -9.33
N THR A 154 -21.24 -1.45 -8.07
CA THR A 154 -22.26 -1.11 -7.07
C THR A 154 -22.39 0.39 -6.82
N GLN A 155 -21.37 1.16 -7.17
CA GLN A 155 -21.35 2.60 -7.03
C GLN A 155 -22.29 3.29 -8.02
N ARG A 156 -23.02 4.31 -7.53
CA ARG A 156 -23.90 5.16 -8.33
C ARG A 156 -23.33 6.55 -8.59
N ALA A 157 -22.32 6.94 -7.82
CA ALA A 157 -21.61 8.21 -8.02
C ALA A 157 -20.97 8.28 -9.41
N ARG A 158 -20.90 9.49 -9.96
CA ARG A 158 -20.11 9.83 -11.15
C ARG A 158 -18.73 10.30 -10.71
N PHE A 159 -17.73 10.02 -11.54
CA PHE A 159 -16.36 10.44 -11.36
C PHE A 159 -15.91 11.20 -12.61
N ASP A 160 -15.17 12.28 -12.42
CA ASP A 160 -14.57 13.05 -13.52
C ASP A 160 -13.30 12.36 -14.02
N LEU A 161 -12.61 11.65 -13.13
CA LEU A 161 -11.41 10.89 -13.43
C LEU A 161 -11.39 9.57 -12.65
N VAL A 162 -11.01 8.49 -13.33
CA VAL A 162 -10.78 7.17 -12.72
C VAL A 162 -9.34 6.77 -13.00
N ILE A 163 -8.58 6.52 -11.93
CA ILE A 163 -7.19 6.09 -11.97
C ILE A 163 -7.14 4.65 -11.48
N ALA A 164 -6.70 3.73 -12.35
CA ALA A 164 -6.50 2.33 -11.99
C ALA A 164 -5.01 2.02 -11.89
N ARG A 165 -4.52 1.80 -10.67
CA ARG A 165 -3.15 1.40 -10.36
C ARG A 165 -3.18 0.08 -9.58
N LEU A 166 -3.61 -0.95 -10.28
CA LEU A 166 -3.67 -2.33 -9.79
C LEU A 166 -2.43 -3.09 -10.28
N PRO A 167 -1.92 -4.07 -9.51
CA PRO A 167 -0.85 -4.96 -9.94
C PRO A 167 -1.25 -5.84 -11.13
#